data_AF-A0A2E3WBT6-F1
#
_entry.id   AF-A0A2E3WBT6-F1
#
_cell.length_a   1.000
_cell.length_b   1.000
_cell.length_c   1.000
_cell.angle_alpha   90.00
_cell.angle_beta   90.00
_cell.angle_gamma   90.00
#
_symmetry.space_group_name_H-M   'P 1'
#
loop_
_entity.id
_entity.type
_entity.pdbx_description
1 polymer ?
#
loop_
_entity_poly.entity_id
_entity_poly.type
_entity_poly.pdbx_seq_one_letter_code
_entity_poly.pdbx_strand_id
1 'polypeptide(L)'
;MSYLRNPYIHENRRRGGSDSAWVASFGCSDMKPLIICRGPIRIEAMNVFEEMGITDYGMLLSEKDSIIYTNALSPELRKQIHPSRVHRVRDYSGATKEERQERIDQIIQIAKGNGYDSVFAGYGFMAEEEDLVKSLEEAGLNFLGPQSRTIREAGRKDLAKRTALAVDVSVTPGVDNATILTLLGICPDEKKLIKLAADNDLQVDELDGLSLEQQAEQVLSASYARGIDLITIDEVAATLTKEIETLFKNDPEHRIRLKAVGGGGGKGQRILDAPVHFDGKKADQLKKAIAAVEPLYREVLAEVKATGVGDNKNVLAEVNIETVRHQEIQVVGNGDWCITMGGRDCSLQMNEQKLLEVSTTQEELSEAIAAAKGDSLASLETDLKILKRM
;
A
#
# COMPACT_ATOMS: atom_id res chain seq x y z
N MET A 1 -20.68 25.10 -12.50
CA MET A 1 -20.98 25.67 -11.17
C MET A 1 -19.68 25.76 -10.40
N SER A 2 -19.36 26.88 -9.73
CA SER A 2 -18.15 26.94 -8.89
C SER A 2 -18.28 25.91 -7.76
N TYR A 3 -17.26 25.08 -7.54
CA TYR A 3 -17.19 24.10 -6.45
C TYR A 3 -17.52 24.74 -5.08
N LEU A 4 -17.13 26.00 -4.88
CA LEU A 4 -17.41 26.79 -3.68
C LEU A 4 -18.90 27.13 -3.47
N ARG A 5 -19.77 26.84 -4.43
CA ARG A 5 -21.23 27.06 -4.37
C ARG A 5 -22.02 25.79 -4.67
N ASN A 6 -21.44 24.62 -4.41
CA ASN A 6 -22.16 23.37 -4.58
C ASN A 6 -23.08 23.14 -3.36
N PRO A 7 -24.42 23.11 -3.54
CA PRO A 7 -25.36 22.95 -2.43
C PRO A 7 -25.13 21.63 -1.66
N TYR A 8 -24.66 20.58 -2.33
CA TYR A 8 -24.43 19.27 -1.71
C TYR A 8 -23.21 19.21 -0.79
N ILE A 9 -22.24 20.14 -0.93
CA ILE A 9 -21.02 20.13 -0.10
C ILE A 9 -21.30 20.60 1.33
N HIS A 10 -22.23 21.55 1.47
CA HIS A 10 -22.59 22.21 2.73
C HIS A 10 -23.94 21.74 3.30
N GLU A 11 -24.55 20.75 2.66
CA GLU A 11 -25.80 20.16 3.15
C GLU A 11 -25.60 19.43 4.49
N ASN A 12 -26.68 19.37 5.27
CA ASN A 12 -26.71 18.61 6.51
C ASN A 12 -26.45 17.12 6.21
N ARG A 13 -25.36 16.58 6.76
CA ARG A 13 -24.95 15.18 6.57
C ARG A 13 -25.59 14.21 7.55
N ARG A 14 -26.37 14.70 8.54
CA ARG A 14 -27.09 13.86 9.49
C ARG A 14 -28.37 13.32 8.85
N ARG A 15 -28.31 12.07 8.39
CA ARG A 15 -29.41 11.44 7.64
C ARG A 15 -30.40 10.65 8.49
N GLY A 16 -30.02 10.21 9.70
CA GLY A 16 -30.86 9.36 10.56
C GLY A 16 -32.20 9.97 11.00
N GLY A 17 -32.33 11.30 10.99
CA GLY A 17 -33.59 12.01 11.30
C GLY A 17 -34.45 12.33 10.08
N SER A 18 -34.17 11.76 8.91
CA SER A 18 -34.94 12.02 7.69
C SER A 18 -36.32 11.34 7.72
N ASP A 19 -37.35 12.01 7.19
CA ASP A 19 -38.69 11.44 7.01
C ASP A 19 -38.73 10.27 6.01
N SER A 20 -37.70 10.16 5.14
CA SER A 20 -37.56 9.04 4.22
C SER A 20 -36.81 7.90 4.91
N ALA A 21 -37.47 6.74 5.05
CA ALA A 21 -36.86 5.53 5.60
C ALA A 21 -35.58 5.11 4.85
N TRP A 22 -35.55 5.29 3.52
CA TRP A 22 -34.38 4.99 2.70
C TRP A 22 -33.22 5.97 2.96
N VAL A 23 -33.50 7.27 3.18
CA VAL A 23 -32.44 8.22 3.53
C VAL A 23 -31.96 7.97 4.96
N ALA A 24 -32.88 7.70 5.88
CA ALA A 24 -32.58 7.41 7.28
C ALA A 24 -31.71 6.17 7.46
N SER A 25 -31.80 5.17 6.57
CA SER A 25 -30.92 3.99 6.61
C SER A 25 -29.45 4.29 6.31
N PHE A 26 -29.11 5.48 5.81
CA PHE A 26 -27.73 5.95 5.67
C PHE A 26 -27.26 6.79 6.87
N GLY A 27 -28.05 6.86 7.95
CA GLY A 27 -27.61 7.45 9.21
C GLY A 27 -26.48 6.63 9.83
N CYS A 28 -25.49 7.31 10.41
CA CYS A 28 -24.34 6.67 11.05
C CYS A 28 -24.22 7.01 12.54
N SER A 29 -25.23 7.63 13.14
CA SER A 29 -25.16 8.18 14.50
C SER A 29 -24.98 7.12 15.61
N ASP A 30 -25.24 5.86 15.28
CA ASP A 30 -25.06 4.69 16.13
C ASP A 30 -23.61 4.18 16.18
N MET A 31 -22.78 4.58 15.20
CA MET A 31 -21.37 4.18 15.15
C MET A 31 -20.57 4.72 16.35
N LYS A 32 -19.62 3.91 16.81
CA LYS A 32 -18.67 4.25 17.87
C LYS A 32 -17.22 3.99 17.44
N PRO A 33 -16.63 4.85 16.58
CA PRO A 33 -15.29 4.65 16.09
C PRO A 33 -14.21 4.90 17.13
N LEU A 34 -13.17 4.05 17.15
CA LEU A 34 -11.89 4.30 17.80
C LEU A 34 -10.87 4.80 16.77
N ILE A 35 -10.38 6.03 16.95
CA ILE A 35 -9.39 6.64 16.06
C ILE A 35 -7.98 6.29 16.53
N ILE A 36 -7.21 5.61 15.68
CA ILE A 36 -5.86 5.12 16.00
C ILE A 36 -4.73 5.81 15.22
N CYS A 37 -5.06 6.82 14.43
CA CYS A 37 -4.11 7.69 13.71
C CYS A 37 -3.80 8.96 14.48
N ARG A 38 -2.89 9.82 14.00
CA ARG A 38 -2.55 11.13 14.61
C ARG A 38 -2.45 12.25 13.57
N GLY A 39 -2.40 13.50 14.04
CA GLY A 39 -2.16 14.66 13.18
C GLY A 39 -3.43 15.15 12.47
N PRO A 40 -3.30 15.93 11.38
CA PRO A 40 -4.44 16.60 10.74
C PRO A 40 -5.60 15.68 10.36
N ILE A 41 -5.28 14.47 9.85
CA ILE A 41 -6.29 13.48 9.46
C ILE A 41 -7.22 13.06 10.61
N ARG A 42 -6.71 13.05 11.85
CA ARG A 42 -7.52 12.77 13.04
C ARG A 42 -8.59 13.85 13.23
N ILE A 43 -8.22 15.12 13.09
CA ILE A 43 -9.14 16.26 13.23
C ILE A 43 -10.19 16.24 12.12
N GLU A 44 -9.76 15.97 10.90
CA GLU A 44 -10.64 15.86 9.74
C GLU A 44 -11.67 14.75 9.96
N ALA A 45 -11.24 13.57 10.40
CA ALA A 45 -12.16 12.47 10.73
C ALA A 45 -13.15 12.86 11.83
N MET A 46 -12.70 13.51 12.92
CA MET A 46 -13.58 13.98 13.99
C MET A 46 -14.61 15.01 13.48
N ASN A 47 -14.20 15.97 12.63
CA ASN A 47 -15.12 16.92 12.01
C ASN A 47 -16.19 16.19 11.19
N VAL A 48 -15.77 15.26 10.32
CA VAL A 48 -16.67 14.49 9.46
C VAL A 48 -17.64 13.65 10.30
N PHE A 49 -17.16 12.99 11.36
CA PHE A 49 -17.98 12.23 12.29
C PHE A 49 -19.06 13.11 12.94
N GLU A 50 -18.69 14.27 13.48
CA GLU A 50 -19.62 15.21 14.09
C GLU A 50 -20.67 15.75 13.08
N GLU A 51 -20.24 16.04 11.85
CA GLU A 51 -21.11 16.47 10.76
C GLU A 51 -22.10 15.36 10.34
N MET A 52 -21.68 14.09 10.40
CA MET A 52 -22.53 12.92 10.14
C MET A 52 -23.42 12.53 11.34
N GLY A 53 -23.17 13.11 12.52
CA GLY A 53 -23.92 12.85 13.75
C GLY A 53 -23.32 11.74 14.63
N ILE A 54 -22.13 11.26 14.31
CA ILE A 54 -21.34 10.36 15.15
C ILE A 54 -20.74 11.18 16.28
N THR A 55 -21.21 10.95 17.51
CA THR A 55 -20.79 11.69 18.70
C THR A 55 -20.04 10.83 19.72
N ASP A 56 -20.08 9.51 19.58
CA ASP A 56 -19.51 8.54 20.52
C ASP A 56 -18.23 7.89 19.98
N TYR A 57 -17.29 8.71 19.52
CA TYR A 57 -15.97 8.25 19.09
C TYR A 57 -14.91 8.41 20.19
N GLY A 58 -13.88 7.55 20.14
CA GLY A 58 -12.69 7.59 20.99
C GLY A 58 -11.42 7.84 20.19
N MET A 59 -10.33 8.10 20.90
CA MET A 59 -9.02 8.22 20.27
C MET A 59 -7.93 7.56 21.10
N LEU A 60 -6.90 7.07 20.41
CA LEU A 60 -5.63 6.76 21.04
C LEU A 60 -4.77 8.02 21.17
N LEU A 61 -4.04 8.12 22.28
CA LEU A 61 -3.00 9.12 22.48
C LEU A 61 -1.70 8.43 22.84
N SER A 62 -0.74 8.49 21.92
CA SER A 62 0.62 8.01 22.16
C SER A 62 1.34 8.85 23.22
N GLU A 63 2.10 8.21 24.09
CA GLU A 63 2.99 8.90 25.03
C GLU A 63 4.06 9.73 24.31
N LYS A 64 4.43 9.35 23.08
CA LYS A 64 5.32 10.18 22.23
C LYS A 64 4.67 11.50 21.82
N ASP A 65 3.35 11.58 21.83
CA ASP A 65 2.60 12.79 21.49
C ASP A 65 2.30 13.65 22.73
N SER A 66 2.24 13.04 23.91
CA SER A 66 1.95 13.72 25.19
C SER A 66 3.19 14.29 25.88
N ILE A 67 4.37 13.65 25.75
CA ILE A 67 5.57 13.97 26.56
C ILE A 67 6.53 14.92 25.84
N ILE A 68 6.64 14.84 24.50
CA ILE A 68 7.79 15.46 23.79
C ILE A 68 7.61 16.97 23.55
N TYR A 69 6.38 17.49 23.54
CA TYR A 69 6.12 18.90 23.22
C TYR A 69 5.04 19.53 24.12
N THR A 70 5.45 20.11 25.25
CA THR A 70 4.58 20.84 26.18
C THR A 70 3.79 22.00 25.54
N ASN A 71 4.28 22.54 24.42
CA ASN A 71 3.59 23.58 23.63
C ASN A 71 2.97 23.07 22.31
N ALA A 72 3.13 21.79 21.98
CA ALA A 72 2.43 21.16 20.84
C ALA A 72 1.36 20.21 21.37
N LEU A 73 0.44 20.76 22.17
CA LEU A 73 -0.84 20.09 22.42
C LEU A 73 -1.41 19.69 21.07
N SER A 74 -1.61 18.39 20.92
CA SER A 74 -2.19 17.82 19.72
C SER A 74 -3.50 18.59 19.47
N PRO A 75 -3.74 19.15 18.26
CA PRO A 75 -4.80 20.16 18.11
C PRO A 75 -6.21 19.60 18.42
N GLU A 76 -6.34 18.28 18.52
CA GLU A 76 -7.56 17.56 18.89
C GLU A 76 -7.90 17.67 20.38
N LEU A 77 -6.90 17.80 21.25
CA LEU A 77 -7.14 18.09 22.68
C LEU A 77 -7.77 19.48 22.87
N ARG A 78 -7.70 20.35 21.86
CA ARG A 78 -8.39 21.65 21.85
C ARG A 78 -9.88 21.52 21.48
N LYS A 79 -10.30 20.42 20.86
CA LYS A 79 -11.71 20.11 20.59
C LYS A 79 -12.51 19.69 21.83
N GLN A 80 -11.88 19.61 23.01
CA GLN A 80 -12.53 19.22 24.27
C GLN A 80 -13.19 17.83 24.20
N ILE A 81 -12.52 16.86 23.56
CA ILE A 81 -12.94 15.46 23.65
C ILE A 81 -13.01 15.05 25.14
N HIS A 82 -14.05 14.30 25.50
CA HIS A 82 -14.23 13.88 26.88
C HIS A 82 -13.02 13.05 27.34
N PRO A 83 -12.37 13.38 28.48
CA PRO A 83 -11.12 12.72 28.89
C PRO A 83 -11.23 11.20 29.00
N SER A 84 -12.41 10.66 29.33
CA SER A 84 -12.64 9.20 29.39
C SER A 84 -12.61 8.49 28.03
N ARG A 85 -12.59 9.23 26.92
CA ARG A 85 -12.54 8.70 25.54
C ARG A 85 -11.15 8.84 24.93
N VAL A 86 -10.18 9.27 25.72
CA VAL A 86 -8.76 9.38 25.34
C VAL A 86 -8.00 8.24 25.98
N HIS A 87 -7.57 7.29 25.16
CA HIS A 87 -6.91 6.07 25.62
C HIS A 87 -5.41 6.16 25.38
N ARG A 88 -4.63 6.13 26.45
CA ARG A 88 -3.18 6.28 26.35
C ARG A 88 -2.50 4.99 25.94
N VAL A 89 -1.52 5.13 25.05
CA VAL A 89 -0.74 4.03 24.49
C VAL A 89 0.74 4.41 24.41
N ARG A 90 1.65 3.44 24.48
CA ARG A 90 3.10 3.72 24.40
C ARG A 90 3.47 4.36 23.06
N ASP A 91 2.93 3.82 21.97
CA ASP A 91 2.96 4.37 20.61
C ASP A 91 1.83 3.73 19.76
N TYR A 92 1.79 4.03 18.46
CA TYR A 92 0.72 3.59 17.57
C TYR A 92 0.98 2.26 16.85
N SER A 93 2.21 1.74 16.81
CA SER A 93 2.57 0.64 15.88
C SER A 93 3.50 -0.45 16.40
N GLY A 94 4.23 -0.23 17.50
CA GLY A 94 5.34 -1.08 17.92
C GLY A 94 6.58 -0.95 17.02
N ALA A 95 7.76 -1.26 17.56
CA ALA A 95 9.02 -1.24 16.80
C ALA A 95 9.43 -2.63 16.28
N THR A 96 9.00 -3.70 16.96
CA THR A 96 9.21 -5.11 16.55
C THR A 96 7.88 -5.77 16.17
N LYS A 97 7.95 -6.99 15.62
CA LYS A 97 6.75 -7.78 15.29
C LYS A 97 5.94 -8.11 16.55
N GLU A 98 6.63 -8.45 17.63
CA GLU A 98 6.02 -8.77 18.93
C GLU A 98 5.36 -7.54 19.55
N GLU A 99 6.04 -6.39 19.56
CA GLU A 99 5.46 -5.13 20.06
C GLU A 99 4.27 -4.68 19.20
N ARG A 100 4.28 -4.97 17.89
CA ARG A 100 3.16 -4.69 16.98
C ARG A 100 1.96 -5.58 17.32
N GLN A 101 2.16 -6.86 17.56
CA GLN A 101 1.07 -7.75 17.98
C GLN A 101 0.50 -7.32 19.33
N GLU A 102 1.35 -6.99 20.31
CA GLU A 102 0.92 -6.45 21.60
C GLU A 102 0.10 -5.15 21.42
N ARG A 103 0.52 -4.29 20.47
CA ARG A 103 -0.21 -3.07 20.13
C ARG A 103 -1.59 -3.37 19.55
N ILE A 104 -1.70 -4.32 18.61
CA ILE A 104 -2.97 -4.76 18.02
C ILE A 104 -3.91 -5.29 19.11
N ASP A 105 -3.40 -6.18 19.96
CA ASP A 105 -4.17 -6.77 21.06
C ASP A 105 -4.66 -5.68 22.02
N GLN A 106 -3.81 -4.72 22.37
CA GLN A 106 -4.19 -3.59 23.21
C GLN A 106 -5.26 -2.71 22.55
N ILE A 107 -5.20 -2.47 21.23
CA ILE A 107 -6.22 -1.71 20.50
C ILE A 107 -7.57 -2.43 20.57
N ILE A 108 -7.58 -3.76 20.35
CA ILE A 108 -8.80 -4.58 20.41
C ILE A 108 -9.38 -4.57 21.83
N GLN A 109 -8.54 -4.69 22.86
CA GLN A 109 -8.97 -4.62 24.25
C GLN A 109 -9.59 -3.26 24.60
N ILE A 110 -8.96 -2.16 24.16
CA ILE A 110 -9.51 -0.80 24.34
C ILE A 110 -10.85 -0.68 23.61
N ALA A 111 -10.93 -1.16 22.37
CA ALA A 111 -12.14 -1.14 21.56
C ALA A 111 -13.31 -1.82 22.28
N LYS A 112 -13.12 -3.10 22.64
CA LYS A 112 -14.15 -3.91 23.32
C LYS A 112 -14.49 -3.39 24.71
N GLY A 113 -13.48 -3.03 25.51
CA GLY A 113 -13.67 -2.57 26.88
C GLY A 113 -14.47 -1.26 27.01
N ASN A 114 -14.49 -0.44 25.95
CA ASN A 114 -15.20 0.83 25.92
C ASN A 114 -16.42 0.83 24.97
N GLY A 115 -16.74 -0.32 24.35
CA GLY A 115 -17.89 -0.47 23.45
C GLY A 115 -17.74 0.27 22.12
N TYR A 116 -16.51 0.42 21.62
CA TYR A 116 -16.27 0.87 20.24
C TYR A 116 -16.55 -0.28 19.27
N ASP A 117 -17.21 0.03 18.16
CA ASP A 117 -17.64 -0.95 17.15
C ASP A 117 -16.75 -0.96 15.90
N SER A 118 -15.97 0.10 15.72
CA SER A 118 -15.23 0.37 14.51
C SER A 118 -13.90 1.04 14.79
N VAL A 119 -12.93 0.91 13.88
CA VAL A 119 -11.59 1.48 14.01
C VAL A 119 -11.24 2.29 12.77
N PHE A 120 -10.74 3.52 12.98
CA PHE A 120 -10.25 4.40 11.93
C PHE A 120 -8.75 4.63 12.04
N ALA A 121 -7.99 4.22 11.03
CA ALA A 121 -6.52 4.30 11.03
C ALA A 121 -5.93 5.43 10.19
N GLY A 122 -6.75 6.23 9.49
CA GLY A 122 -6.24 7.32 8.63
C GLY A 122 -5.24 6.82 7.59
N TYR A 123 -4.11 7.51 7.46
CA TYR A 123 -2.97 7.10 6.62
C TYR A 123 -1.69 6.94 7.46
N GLY A 124 -0.77 6.11 6.96
CA GLY A 124 0.47 5.76 7.65
C GLY A 124 0.24 4.87 8.89
N PHE A 125 1.29 4.71 9.70
CA PHE A 125 1.30 3.76 10.84
C PHE A 125 0.88 2.36 10.42
N MET A 126 -0.27 1.89 10.91
CA MET A 126 -0.81 0.55 10.65
C MET A 126 -1.98 0.56 9.65
N ALA A 127 -2.27 1.69 8.99
CA ALA A 127 -3.42 1.81 8.10
C ALA A 127 -3.39 0.84 6.90
N GLU A 128 -2.20 0.38 6.52
CA GLU A 128 -1.94 -0.53 5.38
C GLU A 128 -1.45 -1.91 5.84
N GLU A 129 -1.57 -2.23 7.14
CA GLU A 129 -1.09 -3.50 7.69
C GLU A 129 -2.22 -4.54 7.72
N GLU A 130 -2.06 -5.64 6.98
CA GLU A 130 -3.01 -6.77 6.93
C GLU A 130 -3.28 -7.33 8.34
N ASP A 131 -2.23 -7.52 9.14
CA ASP A 131 -2.33 -8.14 10.48
C ASP A 131 -3.25 -7.36 11.42
N LEU A 132 -3.26 -6.02 11.34
CA LEU A 132 -4.18 -5.19 12.11
C LEU A 132 -5.62 -5.48 11.71
N VAL A 133 -5.92 -5.34 10.41
CA VAL A 133 -7.29 -5.41 9.92
C VAL A 133 -7.85 -6.82 10.08
N LYS A 134 -7.04 -7.85 9.82
CA LYS A 134 -7.42 -9.23 10.06
C LYS A 134 -7.76 -9.47 11.53
N SER A 135 -6.92 -8.98 12.46
CA SER A 135 -7.18 -9.13 13.90
C SER A 135 -8.44 -8.38 14.36
N LEU A 136 -8.75 -7.23 13.76
CA LEU A 136 -10.00 -6.50 14.00
C LEU A 136 -11.22 -7.28 13.50
N GLU A 137 -11.16 -7.81 12.28
CA GLU A 137 -12.20 -8.65 11.68
C GLU A 137 -12.48 -9.90 12.53
N GLU A 138 -11.44 -10.63 12.95
CA GLU A 138 -11.53 -11.80 13.84
C GLU A 138 -12.09 -11.43 15.22
N ALA A 139 -11.82 -10.21 15.70
CA ALA A 139 -12.36 -9.69 16.94
C ALA A 139 -13.83 -9.23 16.83
N GLY A 140 -14.42 -9.21 15.62
CA GLY A 140 -15.77 -8.71 15.36
C GLY A 140 -15.87 -7.18 15.37
N LEU A 141 -14.77 -6.47 15.12
CA LEU A 141 -14.71 -5.02 14.98
C LEU A 141 -14.69 -4.64 13.50
N ASN A 142 -15.40 -3.57 13.15
CA ASN A 142 -15.36 -3.04 11.79
C ASN A 142 -14.09 -2.21 11.58
N PHE A 143 -13.43 -2.37 10.44
CA PHE A 143 -12.38 -1.45 10.01
C PHE A 143 -12.96 -0.43 9.04
N LEU A 144 -12.74 0.87 9.30
CA LEU A 144 -13.15 1.94 8.40
C LEU A 144 -12.14 2.09 7.26
N GLY A 145 -12.13 1.09 6.38
CA GLY A 145 -11.22 0.94 5.26
C GLY A 145 -11.47 -0.39 4.52
N PRO A 146 -10.59 -0.77 3.59
CA PRO A 146 -10.68 -2.04 2.88
C PRO A 146 -10.47 -3.25 3.81
N GLN A 147 -11.00 -4.41 3.41
CA GLN A 147 -10.81 -5.68 4.14
C GLN A 147 -9.34 -6.11 4.14
N SER A 148 -8.97 -6.95 5.11
CA SER A 148 -7.60 -7.49 5.26
C SER A 148 -7.08 -8.10 3.96
N ARG A 149 -7.92 -8.87 3.26
CA ARG A 149 -7.62 -9.46 1.94
C ARG A 149 -7.26 -8.40 0.90
N THR A 150 -8.06 -7.35 0.77
CA THR A 150 -7.82 -6.25 -0.18
C THR A 150 -6.54 -5.50 0.16
N ILE A 151 -6.27 -5.26 1.45
CA ILE A 151 -5.01 -4.65 1.90
C ILE A 151 -3.82 -5.51 1.50
N ARG A 152 -3.89 -6.83 1.66
CA ARG A 152 -2.83 -7.74 1.23
C ARG A 152 -2.59 -7.68 -0.28
N GLU A 153 -3.66 -7.83 -1.06
CA GLU A 153 -3.61 -7.89 -2.52
C GLU A 153 -3.11 -6.56 -3.13
N ALA A 154 -3.47 -5.42 -2.54
CA ALA A 154 -3.05 -4.10 -3.02
C ALA A 154 -1.71 -3.61 -2.42
N GLY A 155 -1.39 -3.99 -1.18
CA GLY A 155 -0.22 -3.51 -0.45
C GLY A 155 1.08 -4.19 -0.85
N ARG A 156 1.02 -5.47 -1.26
CA ARG A 156 2.21 -6.18 -1.78
C ARG A 156 2.39 -5.86 -3.25
N LYS A 157 3.47 -5.15 -3.59
CA LYS A 157 3.71 -4.62 -4.96
C LYS A 157 3.65 -5.69 -6.06
N ASP A 158 4.16 -6.88 -5.77
CA ASP A 158 4.15 -8.03 -6.66
C ASP A 158 2.74 -8.63 -6.87
N LEU A 159 1.93 -8.73 -5.81
CA LEU A 159 0.51 -9.10 -5.93
C LEU A 159 -0.29 -8.04 -6.67
N ALA A 160 -0.08 -6.77 -6.34
CA ALA A 160 -0.78 -5.65 -6.96
C ALA A 160 -0.56 -5.61 -8.47
N LYS A 161 0.67 -5.84 -8.94
CA LYS A 161 0.98 -5.91 -10.37
C LYS A 161 0.32 -7.10 -11.06
N ARG A 162 0.31 -8.27 -10.42
CA ARG A 162 -0.39 -9.46 -10.95
C ARG A 162 -1.89 -9.23 -11.05
N THR A 163 -2.50 -8.63 -10.03
CA THR A 163 -3.92 -8.27 -10.03
C THR A 163 -4.23 -7.27 -11.15
N ALA A 164 -3.39 -6.24 -11.32
CA ALA A 164 -3.54 -5.26 -12.39
C ALA A 164 -3.47 -5.91 -13.78
N LEU A 165 -2.47 -6.77 -14.03
CA LEU A 165 -2.33 -7.50 -15.28
C LEU A 165 -3.53 -8.42 -15.57
N ALA A 166 -4.09 -9.06 -14.54
CA ALA A 166 -5.25 -9.94 -14.69
C ALA A 166 -6.53 -9.19 -15.15
N VAL A 167 -6.57 -7.87 -14.96
CA VAL A 167 -7.69 -7.00 -15.38
C VAL A 167 -7.31 -6.03 -16.52
N ASP A 168 -6.27 -6.35 -17.29
CA ASP A 168 -5.80 -5.56 -18.44
C ASP A 168 -5.36 -4.13 -18.08
N VAL A 169 -4.89 -3.93 -16.85
CA VAL A 169 -4.22 -2.71 -16.42
C VAL A 169 -2.72 -2.87 -16.63
N SER A 170 -2.15 -1.97 -17.43
CA SER A 170 -0.72 -1.96 -17.73
C SER A 170 0.11 -1.68 -16.47
N VAL A 171 1.18 -2.43 -16.29
CA VAL A 171 2.16 -2.23 -15.23
C VAL A 171 3.54 -1.95 -15.82
N THR A 172 4.44 -1.38 -15.02
CA THR A 172 5.83 -1.17 -15.45
C THR A 172 6.49 -2.52 -15.76
N PRO A 173 7.09 -2.70 -16.95
CA PRO A 173 7.79 -3.94 -17.30
C PRO A 173 8.91 -4.24 -16.31
N GLY A 174 9.08 -5.51 -15.98
CA GLY A 174 10.07 -5.93 -15.00
C GLY A 174 9.90 -7.37 -14.54
N VAL A 175 10.64 -7.70 -13.50
CA VAL A 175 10.63 -8.99 -12.80
C VAL A 175 10.09 -8.75 -11.41
N ASP A 176 8.96 -9.37 -11.08
CA ASP A 176 8.24 -9.11 -9.82
C ASP A 176 8.28 -10.31 -8.86
N ASN A 177 8.77 -11.46 -9.32
CA ASN A 177 8.63 -12.76 -8.66
C ASN A 177 9.99 -13.48 -8.49
N ALA A 178 11.07 -12.73 -8.25
CA ALA A 178 12.43 -13.28 -8.18
C ALA A 178 12.54 -14.47 -7.20
N THR A 179 11.92 -14.38 -6.02
CA THR A 179 11.90 -15.48 -5.03
C THR A 179 11.16 -16.73 -5.52
N ILE A 180 10.05 -16.56 -6.25
CA ILE A 180 9.32 -17.68 -6.88
C ILE A 180 10.19 -18.35 -7.94
N LEU A 181 10.83 -17.55 -8.80
CA LEU A 181 11.76 -18.07 -9.83
C LEU A 181 12.94 -18.81 -9.20
N THR A 182 13.49 -18.31 -8.09
CA THR A 182 14.55 -19.00 -7.33
C THR A 182 14.06 -20.34 -6.79
N LEU A 183 12.90 -20.36 -6.12
CA LEU A 183 12.34 -21.60 -5.57
C LEU A 183 12.05 -22.62 -6.68
N LEU A 184 11.47 -22.20 -7.81
CA LEU A 184 11.19 -23.07 -8.95
C LEU A 184 12.47 -23.57 -9.64
N GLY A 185 13.57 -22.82 -9.57
CA GLY A 185 14.89 -23.29 -9.99
C GLY A 185 15.38 -24.50 -9.20
N ILE A 186 15.00 -24.59 -7.91
CA ILE A 186 15.36 -25.70 -6.99
C ILE A 186 14.30 -26.81 -7.06
N CYS A 187 13.02 -26.43 -7.06
CA CYS A 187 11.84 -27.27 -7.06
C CYS A 187 10.96 -27.01 -8.30
N PRO A 188 11.32 -27.57 -9.47
CA PRO A 188 10.69 -27.25 -10.75
C PRO A 188 9.31 -27.86 -10.97
N ASP A 189 8.78 -28.64 -10.03
CA ASP A 189 7.52 -29.34 -10.18
C ASP A 189 6.74 -29.40 -8.87
N GLU A 190 5.44 -29.57 -9.00
CA GLU A 190 4.48 -29.64 -7.90
C GLU A 190 4.84 -30.71 -6.86
N LYS A 191 5.30 -31.89 -7.30
CA LYS A 191 5.65 -32.99 -6.38
C LYS A 191 6.79 -32.62 -5.46
N LYS A 192 7.80 -31.90 -5.97
CA LYS A 192 8.90 -31.38 -5.17
C LYS A 192 8.46 -30.26 -4.24
N LEU A 193 7.56 -29.38 -4.66
CA LEU A 193 6.99 -28.34 -3.78
C LEU A 193 6.22 -28.95 -2.62
N ILE A 194 5.34 -29.93 -2.89
CA ILE A 194 4.59 -30.67 -1.85
C ILE A 194 5.58 -31.36 -0.90
N LYS A 195 6.60 -32.02 -1.44
CA LYS A 195 7.62 -32.69 -0.63
C LYS A 195 8.38 -31.68 0.24
N LEU A 196 8.79 -30.55 -0.32
CA LEU A 196 9.50 -29.51 0.42
C LEU A 196 8.65 -28.94 1.56
N ALA A 197 7.35 -28.71 1.30
CA ALA A 197 6.41 -28.28 2.32
C ALA A 197 6.27 -29.32 3.43
N ALA A 198 6.15 -30.61 3.09
CA ALA A 198 6.06 -31.69 4.06
C ALA A 198 7.36 -31.86 4.87
N ASP A 199 8.53 -31.85 4.23
CA ASP A 199 9.84 -32.01 4.87
C ASP A 199 10.13 -30.87 5.88
N ASN A 200 9.51 -29.71 5.69
CA ASN A 200 9.65 -28.54 6.55
C ASN A 200 8.41 -28.28 7.44
N ASP A 201 7.43 -29.18 7.44
CA ASP A 201 6.19 -29.08 8.23
C ASP A 201 5.45 -27.73 7.99
N LEU A 202 5.35 -27.34 6.71
CA LEU A 202 4.67 -26.12 6.30
C LEU A 202 3.16 -26.35 6.17
N GLN A 203 2.37 -25.47 6.77
CA GLN A 203 0.93 -25.43 6.56
C GLN A 203 0.65 -24.67 5.27
N VAL A 204 0.40 -25.41 4.20
CA VAL A 204 -0.03 -24.89 2.90
C VAL A 204 -1.48 -25.26 2.68
N ASP A 205 -2.26 -24.34 2.09
CA ASP A 205 -3.61 -24.61 1.63
C ASP A 205 -3.58 -25.61 0.45
N GLU A 206 -4.76 -26.06 0.01
CA GLU A 206 -4.87 -27.00 -1.10
C GLU A 206 -4.23 -26.43 -2.38
N LEU A 207 -3.16 -27.09 -2.84
CA LEU A 207 -2.37 -26.66 -4.01
C LEU A 207 -3.02 -27.07 -5.35
N ASP A 208 -3.99 -28.00 -5.31
CA ASP A 208 -4.64 -28.55 -6.49
C ASP A 208 -5.39 -27.44 -7.26
N GLY A 209 -5.20 -27.40 -8.58
CA GLY A 209 -5.86 -26.44 -9.47
C GLY A 209 -5.19 -25.06 -9.55
N LEU A 210 -4.11 -24.82 -8.80
CA LEU A 210 -3.29 -23.61 -8.90
C LEU A 210 -2.20 -23.75 -9.98
N SER A 211 -1.74 -22.62 -10.51
CA SER A 211 -0.54 -22.62 -11.35
C SER A 211 0.71 -22.93 -10.52
N LEU A 212 1.77 -23.44 -11.15
CA LEU A 212 3.01 -23.79 -10.45
C LEU A 212 3.63 -22.58 -9.72
N GLU A 213 3.50 -21.37 -10.27
CA GLU A 213 3.94 -20.13 -9.61
C GLU A 213 3.11 -19.81 -8.36
N GLN A 214 1.79 -19.98 -8.43
CA GLN A 214 0.90 -19.79 -7.28
C GLN A 214 1.18 -20.83 -6.19
N GLN A 215 1.47 -22.07 -6.57
CA GLN A 215 1.86 -23.12 -5.63
C GLN A 215 3.17 -22.75 -4.91
N ALA A 216 4.20 -22.33 -5.66
CA ALA A 216 5.48 -21.90 -5.08
C ALA A 216 5.33 -20.69 -4.15
N GLU A 217 4.47 -19.73 -4.49
CA GLU A 217 4.16 -18.60 -3.63
C GLU A 217 3.51 -19.00 -2.30
N GLN A 218 2.57 -19.96 -2.32
CA GLN A 218 1.96 -20.47 -1.11
C GLN A 218 2.99 -21.16 -0.21
N VAL A 219 3.89 -21.97 -0.80
CA VAL A 219 4.98 -22.61 -0.05
C VAL A 219 5.91 -21.57 0.59
N LEU A 220 6.30 -20.52 -0.13
CA LEU A 220 7.12 -19.42 0.42
C LEU A 220 6.38 -18.67 1.53
N SER A 221 5.09 -18.36 1.33
CA SER A 221 4.29 -17.67 2.34
C SER A 221 4.16 -18.48 3.62
N ALA A 222 3.97 -19.80 3.51
CA ALA A 222 3.94 -20.71 4.64
C ALA A 222 5.30 -20.78 5.36
N SER A 223 6.42 -20.74 4.62
CA SER A 223 7.74 -20.73 5.22
C SER A 223 8.02 -19.45 6.00
N TYR A 224 7.61 -18.29 5.47
CA TYR A 224 7.70 -17.01 6.17
C TYR A 224 6.85 -16.99 7.45
N ALA A 225 5.63 -17.53 7.39
CA ALA A 225 4.76 -17.67 8.57
C ALA A 225 5.39 -18.57 9.65
N ARG A 226 6.06 -19.65 9.24
CA ARG A 226 6.80 -20.55 10.14
C ARG A 226 8.13 -19.97 10.64
N GLY A 227 8.63 -18.89 10.01
CA GLY A 227 9.90 -18.27 10.38
C GLY A 227 11.12 -19.06 9.90
N ILE A 228 11.05 -19.67 8.71
CA ILE A 228 12.17 -20.38 8.09
C ILE A 228 12.46 -19.85 6.68
N ASP A 229 13.71 -20.02 6.24
CA ASP A 229 14.14 -19.70 4.88
C ASP A 229 14.23 -20.98 4.05
N LEU A 230 13.46 -21.06 2.97
CA LEU A 230 13.60 -22.13 1.96
C LEU A 230 14.64 -21.80 0.88
N ILE A 231 14.97 -20.51 0.76
CA ILE A 231 15.91 -19.95 -0.21
C ILE A 231 16.78 -18.90 0.47
N THR A 232 18.01 -18.78 0.03
CA THR A 232 18.99 -17.84 0.57
C THR A 232 18.99 -16.52 -0.20
N ILE A 233 19.50 -15.46 0.44
CA ILE A 233 19.72 -14.15 -0.22
C ILE A 233 20.63 -14.31 -1.45
N ASP A 234 21.62 -15.20 -1.37
CA ASP A 234 22.61 -15.43 -2.42
C ASP A 234 21.98 -16.09 -3.66
N GLU A 235 21.09 -17.07 -3.44
CA GLU A 235 20.33 -17.71 -4.51
C GLU A 235 19.38 -16.73 -5.20
N VAL A 236 18.68 -15.89 -4.42
CA VAL A 236 17.80 -14.85 -4.98
C VAL A 236 18.60 -13.80 -5.75
N ALA A 237 19.76 -13.38 -5.25
CA ALA A 237 20.64 -12.45 -5.95
C ALA A 237 21.10 -13.03 -7.29
N ALA A 238 21.49 -14.31 -7.33
CA ALA A 238 21.89 -14.97 -8.57
C ALA A 238 20.74 -15.04 -9.60
N THR A 239 19.52 -15.39 -9.16
CA THR A 239 18.33 -15.35 -10.02
C THR A 239 18.07 -13.94 -10.53
N LEU A 240 18.06 -12.94 -9.64
CA LEU A 240 17.81 -11.55 -9.99
C LEU A 240 18.84 -11.02 -11.00
N THR A 241 20.12 -11.34 -10.83
CA THR A 241 21.20 -10.99 -11.77
C THR A 241 20.93 -11.55 -13.16
N LYS A 242 20.51 -12.82 -13.26
CA LYS A 242 20.20 -13.46 -14.55
C LYS A 242 18.99 -12.80 -15.24
N GLU A 243 17.94 -12.50 -14.48
CA GLU A 243 16.74 -11.88 -15.03
C GLU A 243 17.01 -10.43 -15.49
N ILE A 244 17.75 -9.66 -14.69
CA ILE A 244 18.17 -8.29 -15.05
C ILE A 244 19.13 -8.30 -16.25
N GLU A 245 20.03 -9.28 -16.36
CA GLU A 245 20.86 -9.45 -17.56
C GLU A 245 19.99 -9.62 -18.81
N THR A 246 18.89 -10.35 -18.71
CA THR A 246 17.93 -10.54 -19.81
C THR A 246 17.20 -9.24 -20.13
N LEU A 247 16.76 -8.49 -19.11
CA LEU A 247 16.17 -7.16 -19.31
C LEU A 247 17.13 -6.22 -20.04
N PHE A 248 18.38 -6.13 -19.59
CA PHE A 248 19.40 -5.29 -20.21
C PHE A 248 19.81 -5.72 -21.62
N LYS A 249 19.72 -7.01 -21.96
CA LYS A 249 19.93 -7.47 -23.35
C LYS A 249 18.82 -6.99 -24.27
N ASN A 250 17.58 -6.96 -23.78
CA ASN A 250 16.42 -6.54 -24.54
C ASN A 250 16.32 -5.01 -24.64
N ASP A 251 16.70 -4.32 -23.57
CA ASP A 251 16.60 -2.87 -23.45
C ASP A 251 17.85 -2.29 -22.72
N PRO A 252 18.96 -2.09 -23.45
CA PRO A 252 20.24 -1.69 -22.85
C PRO A 252 20.31 -0.20 -22.48
N GLU A 253 19.33 0.61 -22.90
CA GLU A 253 19.32 2.06 -22.69
C GLU A 253 18.64 2.44 -21.38
N HIS A 254 17.73 1.61 -20.88
CA HIS A 254 17.00 1.91 -19.66
C HIS A 254 17.69 1.41 -18.40
N ARG A 255 17.62 2.23 -17.35
CA ARG A 255 18.03 1.89 -15.99
C ARG A 255 17.00 0.95 -15.37
N ILE A 256 17.40 0.18 -14.37
CA ILE A 256 16.50 -0.73 -13.63
C ILE A 256 16.37 -0.27 -12.19
N ARG A 257 15.15 -0.13 -11.69
CA ARG A 257 14.86 0.19 -10.29
C ARG A 257 14.51 -1.09 -9.54
N LEU A 258 15.29 -1.38 -8.51
CA LEU A 258 14.98 -2.38 -7.49
C LEU A 258 14.03 -1.77 -6.47
N LYS A 259 12.96 -2.48 -6.11
CA LYS A 259 12.02 -2.09 -5.05
C LYS A 259 11.69 -3.29 -4.16
N ALA A 260 11.87 -3.16 -2.86
CA ALA A 260 11.35 -4.15 -1.91
C ALA A 260 9.83 -4.25 -2.02
N VAL A 261 9.29 -5.47 -1.86
CA VAL A 261 7.84 -5.70 -1.81
C VAL A 261 7.24 -4.93 -0.62
N GLY A 262 7.84 -5.06 0.55
CA GLY A 262 7.52 -4.25 1.73
C GLY A 262 8.33 -2.95 1.78
N GLY A 263 7.66 -1.81 1.94
CA GLY A 263 8.31 -0.49 2.04
C GLY A 263 7.47 0.62 1.43
N GLY A 264 7.28 1.71 2.18
CA GLY A 264 6.50 2.90 1.79
C GLY A 264 7.32 4.19 1.87
N GLY A 265 6.88 5.23 1.15
CA GLY A 265 7.51 6.56 1.17
C GLY A 265 8.92 6.61 0.59
N GLY A 266 9.21 5.79 -0.43
CA GLY A 266 10.49 5.79 -1.15
C GLY A 266 11.63 5.03 -0.48
N LYS A 267 11.37 4.28 0.60
CA LYS A 267 12.35 3.40 1.26
C LYS A 267 12.49 2.05 0.55
N GLY A 268 13.68 1.46 0.64
CA GLY A 268 13.93 0.11 0.11
C GLY A 268 13.95 0.06 -1.41
N GLN A 269 14.54 1.07 -2.06
CA GLN A 269 14.70 1.10 -3.51
C GLN A 269 16.11 1.51 -3.92
N ARG A 270 16.63 0.94 -5.01
CA ARG A 270 17.93 1.29 -5.60
C ARG A 270 17.82 1.33 -7.12
N ILE A 271 18.60 2.18 -7.76
CA ILE A 271 18.65 2.27 -9.22
C ILE A 271 19.96 1.66 -9.69
N LEU A 272 19.85 0.66 -10.56
CA LEU A 272 20.92 0.08 -11.35
C LEU A 272 21.09 0.90 -12.61
N ASP A 273 22.34 1.23 -12.93
CA ASP A 273 22.64 2.00 -14.12
C ASP A 273 22.55 1.17 -15.39
N ALA A 274 22.24 1.82 -16.52
CA ALA A 274 22.05 1.16 -17.79
C ALA A 274 23.40 0.70 -18.38
N PRO A 275 23.47 -0.45 -19.10
CA PRO A 275 24.69 -0.89 -19.76
C PRO A 275 25.37 0.19 -20.61
N VAL A 276 24.59 1.00 -21.32
CA VAL A 276 25.12 2.06 -22.20
C VAL A 276 25.87 3.17 -21.46
N HIS A 277 25.69 3.32 -20.14
CA HIS A 277 26.39 4.32 -19.34
C HIS A 277 27.80 3.90 -18.92
N PHE A 278 28.19 2.65 -19.17
CA PHE A 278 29.54 2.16 -18.86
C PHE A 278 30.47 2.25 -20.08
N ASP A 279 31.75 2.52 -19.84
CA ASP A 279 32.77 2.48 -20.90
C ASP A 279 33.11 1.04 -21.30
N GLY A 280 33.39 0.81 -22.59
CA GLY A 280 33.92 -0.44 -23.12
C GLY A 280 33.07 -1.07 -24.23
N LYS A 281 33.30 -2.34 -24.53
CA LYS A 281 32.47 -3.09 -25.48
C LYS A 281 31.15 -3.50 -24.84
N LYS A 282 30.11 -3.76 -25.64
CA LYS A 282 28.77 -4.18 -25.16
C LYS A 282 28.80 -5.31 -24.11
N ALA A 283 29.68 -6.29 -24.29
CA ALA A 283 29.82 -7.39 -23.33
C ALA A 283 30.43 -6.94 -21.98
N ASP A 284 31.36 -5.99 -21.99
CA ASP A 284 31.98 -5.44 -20.78
C ASP A 284 31.03 -4.46 -20.08
N GLN A 285 30.28 -3.68 -20.85
CA GLN A 285 29.19 -2.81 -20.38
C GLN A 285 28.14 -3.60 -19.60
N LEU A 286 27.62 -4.67 -20.20
CA LEU A 286 26.63 -5.55 -19.55
C LEU A 286 27.18 -6.15 -18.25
N LYS A 287 28.41 -6.67 -18.27
CA LYS A 287 29.06 -7.23 -17.08
C LYS A 287 29.18 -6.20 -15.94
N LYS A 288 29.54 -4.96 -16.26
CA LYS A 288 29.64 -3.88 -15.27
C LYS A 288 28.26 -3.52 -14.70
N ALA A 289 27.23 -3.43 -15.54
CA ALA A 289 25.88 -3.13 -15.10
C ALA A 289 25.32 -4.19 -14.15
N ILE A 290 25.46 -5.48 -14.49
CA ILE A 290 24.91 -6.56 -13.65
C ILE A 290 25.71 -6.82 -12.36
N ALA A 291 26.98 -6.41 -12.31
CA ALA A 291 27.82 -6.57 -11.11
C ALA A 291 27.29 -5.78 -9.89
N ALA A 292 26.49 -4.73 -10.12
CA ALA A 292 25.88 -3.95 -9.05
C ALA A 292 24.59 -4.58 -8.48
N VAL A 293 24.03 -5.63 -9.10
CA VAL A 293 22.74 -6.21 -8.70
C VAL A 293 22.77 -6.75 -7.27
N GLU A 294 23.72 -7.63 -6.95
CA GLU A 294 23.83 -8.24 -5.62
C GLU A 294 24.03 -7.21 -4.49
N PRO A 295 25.03 -6.29 -4.54
CA PRO A 295 25.23 -5.34 -3.45
C PRO A 295 24.02 -4.42 -3.25
N LEU A 296 23.41 -3.92 -4.33
CA LEU A 296 22.22 -3.06 -4.23
C LEU A 296 20.99 -3.82 -3.72
N TYR A 297 20.81 -5.08 -4.12
CA TYR A 297 19.75 -5.93 -3.59
C TYR A 297 19.89 -6.13 -2.08
N ARG A 298 21.10 -6.40 -1.58
CA ARG A 298 21.36 -6.54 -0.13
C ARG A 298 21.10 -5.23 0.62
N GLU A 299 21.47 -4.09 0.05
CA GLU A 299 21.15 -2.78 0.62
C GLU A 299 19.64 -2.54 0.72
N VAL A 300 18.89 -2.89 -0.33
CA VAL A 300 17.43 -2.79 -0.34
C VAL A 300 16.84 -3.60 0.81
N LEU A 301 17.23 -4.87 0.96
CA LEU A 301 16.74 -5.72 2.05
C LEU A 301 17.12 -5.19 3.43
N ALA A 302 18.36 -4.73 3.60
CA ALA A 302 18.85 -4.21 4.87
C ALA A 302 18.06 -2.96 5.31
N GLU A 303 17.74 -2.07 4.37
CA GLU A 303 16.98 -0.85 4.64
C GLU A 303 15.55 -1.14 5.13
N VAL A 304 14.92 -2.17 4.58
CA VAL A 304 13.56 -2.61 4.99
C VAL A 304 13.59 -3.68 6.08
N LYS A 305 14.78 -4.01 6.60
CA LYS A 305 15.01 -5.04 7.64
C LYS A 305 14.48 -6.44 7.25
N ALA A 306 14.61 -6.81 5.97
CA ALA A 306 14.20 -8.11 5.44
C ALA A 306 15.39 -9.07 5.24
N THR A 307 16.41 -8.97 6.09
CA THR A 307 17.62 -9.81 6.05
C THR A 307 17.58 -10.96 7.05
N GLY A 308 16.56 -11.02 7.92
CA GLY A 308 16.37 -12.06 8.91
C GLY A 308 15.77 -13.34 8.34
N VAL A 309 15.68 -14.36 9.20
CA VAL A 309 15.12 -15.67 8.86
C VAL A 309 13.60 -15.59 8.81
N GLY A 310 12.99 -16.12 7.75
CA GLY A 310 11.55 -16.05 7.53
C GLY A 310 11.06 -14.71 6.99
N ASP A 311 11.96 -13.74 6.77
CA ASP A 311 11.61 -12.50 6.10
C ASP A 311 11.39 -12.74 4.61
N ASN A 312 10.39 -12.06 4.03
CA ASN A 312 10.17 -12.05 2.59
C ASN A 312 11.30 -11.27 1.89
N LYS A 313 12.14 -12.01 1.17
CA LYS A 313 13.34 -11.50 0.46
C LYS A 313 13.04 -11.03 -0.97
N ASN A 314 11.77 -10.94 -1.37
CA ASN A 314 11.39 -10.58 -2.72
C ASN A 314 11.59 -9.08 -3.02
N VAL A 315 12.07 -8.79 -4.23
CA VAL A 315 12.31 -7.45 -4.77
C VAL A 315 11.81 -7.42 -6.21
N LEU A 316 11.16 -6.33 -6.59
CA LEU A 316 10.79 -6.03 -7.98
C LEU A 316 11.99 -5.38 -8.67
N ALA A 317 12.30 -5.79 -9.89
CA ALA A 317 13.26 -5.15 -10.78
C ALA A 317 12.52 -4.59 -12.00
N GLU A 318 12.31 -3.27 -12.02
CA GLU A 318 11.47 -2.60 -13.01
C GLU A 318 12.27 -1.66 -13.88
N VAL A 319 11.81 -1.44 -15.12
CA VAL A 319 12.32 -0.34 -15.96
C VAL A 319 12.14 0.99 -15.22
N ASN A 320 13.23 1.73 -15.01
CA ASN A 320 13.18 3.05 -14.41
C ASN A 320 12.82 4.09 -15.47
N ILE A 321 11.62 4.65 -15.36
CA ILE A 321 11.14 5.70 -16.25
C ILE A 321 11.49 7.06 -15.62
N GLU A 322 12.36 7.83 -16.27
CA GLU A 322 12.94 9.06 -15.70
C GLU A 322 11.94 10.21 -15.59
N THR A 323 11.16 10.42 -16.64
CA THR A 323 10.24 11.54 -16.75
C THR A 323 8.84 10.95 -16.87
N VAL A 324 8.14 10.93 -15.75
CA VAL A 324 6.75 10.45 -15.68
C VAL A 324 5.85 11.52 -15.11
N ARG A 325 4.57 11.44 -15.50
CA ARG A 325 3.51 12.03 -14.71
C ARG A 325 3.01 10.97 -13.73
N HIS A 326 2.73 11.39 -12.50
CA HIS A 326 2.18 10.54 -11.46
C HIS A 326 0.70 10.89 -11.30
N GLN A 327 -0.16 10.03 -11.83
CA GLN A 327 -1.62 10.18 -11.75
C GLN A 327 -2.20 9.12 -10.82
N GLU A 328 -3.17 9.52 -10.00
CA GLU A 328 -3.90 8.62 -9.11
C GLU A 328 -5.40 8.74 -9.36
N ILE A 329 -6.14 7.65 -9.23
CA ILE A 329 -7.60 7.66 -9.31
C ILE A 329 -8.18 7.43 -7.93
N GLN A 330 -9.14 8.28 -7.54
CA GLN A 330 -9.89 8.05 -6.32
C GLN A 330 -10.96 6.98 -6.59
N VAL A 331 -10.91 5.91 -5.81
CA VAL A 331 -11.90 4.82 -5.86
C VAL A 331 -12.71 4.77 -4.56
N VAL A 332 -13.98 4.36 -4.68
CA VAL A 332 -14.87 4.05 -3.54
C VAL A 332 -15.66 2.81 -3.91
N GLY A 333 -15.77 1.86 -2.96
CA GLY A 333 -16.57 0.66 -3.14
C GLY A 333 -16.97 0.03 -1.82
N ASN A 334 -17.91 -0.91 -1.89
CA ASN A 334 -18.45 -1.62 -0.72
C ASN A 334 -18.18 -3.14 -0.76
N GLY A 335 -17.42 -3.62 -1.73
CA GLY A 335 -17.19 -5.05 -1.98
C GLY A 335 -18.10 -5.66 -3.07
N ASP A 336 -19.26 -5.04 -3.34
CA ASP A 336 -20.17 -5.46 -4.42
C ASP A 336 -20.03 -4.57 -5.67
N TRP A 337 -19.88 -3.26 -5.45
CA TRP A 337 -19.69 -2.26 -6.48
C TRP A 337 -18.48 -1.37 -6.16
N CYS A 338 -17.94 -0.76 -7.21
CA CYS A 338 -16.85 0.21 -7.13
C CYS A 338 -17.10 1.32 -8.15
N ILE A 339 -16.81 2.56 -7.76
CA ILE A 339 -16.88 3.75 -8.62
C ILE A 339 -15.58 4.55 -8.51
N THR A 340 -15.26 5.31 -9.56
CA THR A 340 -14.18 6.30 -9.57
C THR A 340 -14.74 7.70 -9.30
N MET A 341 -13.98 8.56 -8.61
CA MET A 341 -14.38 9.93 -8.24
C MET A 341 -13.49 11.01 -8.89
N GLY A 342 -12.89 10.69 -10.03
CA GLY A 342 -11.89 11.53 -10.69
C GLY A 342 -10.45 11.15 -10.33
N GLY A 343 -9.51 11.94 -10.83
CA GLY A 343 -8.09 11.74 -10.65
C GLY A 343 -7.42 12.79 -9.78
N ARG A 344 -6.13 12.57 -9.50
CA ARG A 344 -5.20 13.53 -8.92
C ARG A 344 -3.88 13.47 -9.67
N ASP A 345 -3.41 14.64 -10.11
CA ASP A 345 -2.06 14.82 -10.60
C ASP A 345 -1.14 15.12 -9.40
N CYS A 346 -0.27 14.16 -9.09
CA CYS A 346 0.72 14.24 -8.03
C CYS A 346 2.14 14.27 -8.61
N SER A 347 2.32 14.73 -9.86
CA SER A 347 3.61 14.69 -10.57
C SER A 347 4.66 15.60 -9.95
N LEU A 348 4.27 16.66 -9.22
CA LEU A 348 5.22 17.53 -8.55
C LEU A 348 5.72 16.90 -7.26
N GLN A 349 6.90 16.29 -7.36
CA GLN A 349 7.54 15.58 -6.27
C GLN A 349 8.98 16.06 -6.07
N MET A 350 9.49 15.90 -4.85
CA MET A 350 10.90 16.06 -4.55
C MET A 350 11.34 14.87 -3.71
N ASN A 351 12.40 14.18 -4.14
CA ASN A 351 12.87 12.94 -3.49
C ASN A 351 11.75 11.91 -3.26
N GLU A 352 10.88 11.71 -4.28
CA GLU A 352 9.76 10.75 -4.22
C GLU A 352 8.71 11.09 -3.15
N GLN A 353 8.66 12.35 -2.72
CA GLN A 353 7.63 12.88 -1.82
C GLN A 353 6.75 13.88 -2.58
N LYS A 354 5.43 13.69 -2.52
CA LYS A 354 4.44 14.59 -3.12
C LYS A 354 4.50 15.97 -2.46
N LEU A 355 4.63 17.01 -3.28
CA LEU A 355 4.64 18.40 -2.82
C LEU A 355 3.36 19.15 -3.17
N LEU A 356 2.80 18.87 -4.35
CA LEU A 356 1.54 19.45 -4.82
C LEU A 356 0.71 18.34 -5.44
N GLU A 357 -0.58 18.35 -5.09
CA GLU A 357 -1.57 17.46 -5.66
C GLU A 357 -2.70 18.32 -6.23
N VAL A 358 -3.07 18.06 -7.48
CA VAL A 358 -4.13 18.79 -8.18
C VAL A 358 -5.22 17.79 -8.57
N SER A 359 -6.45 18.01 -8.10
CA SER A 359 -7.59 17.21 -8.54
C SER A 359 -7.84 17.36 -10.03
N THR A 360 -8.16 16.26 -10.71
CA THR A 360 -8.47 16.24 -12.14
C THR A 360 -9.84 15.59 -12.36
N THR A 361 -10.76 16.35 -12.95
CA THR A 361 -12.09 15.84 -13.35
C THR A 361 -12.23 15.79 -14.87
N GLN A 362 -13.17 14.99 -15.36
CA GLN A 362 -13.43 14.90 -16.80
C GLN A 362 -13.91 16.24 -17.36
N GLU A 363 -14.69 16.99 -16.58
CA GLU A 363 -15.20 18.32 -16.89
C GLU A 363 -14.07 19.35 -16.99
N GLU A 364 -13.19 19.41 -15.99
CA GLU A 364 -12.04 20.33 -15.99
C GLU A 364 -11.10 20.05 -17.16
N LEU A 365 -10.82 18.77 -17.46
CA LEU A 365 -10.00 18.41 -18.62
C LEU A 365 -10.69 18.80 -19.93
N SER A 366 -12.00 18.60 -20.05
CA SER A 366 -12.76 19.00 -21.25
C SER A 366 -12.75 20.52 -21.46
N GLU A 367 -12.90 21.30 -20.39
CA GLU A 367 -12.78 22.76 -20.44
C GLU A 367 -11.36 23.21 -20.81
N ALA A 368 -10.33 22.55 -20.25
CA ALA A 368 -8.93 22.84 -20.55
C ALA A 368 -8.58 22.53 -22.02
N ILE A 369 -9.05 21.40 -22.56
CA ILE A 369 -8.89 21.02 -23.98
C ILE A 369 -9.49 22.09 -24.89
N ALA A 370 -10.68 22.61 -24.57
CA ALA A 370 -11.33 23.64 -25.37
C ALA A 370 -10.53 24.96 -25.44
N ALA A 371 -9.69 25.23 -24.42
CA ALA A 371 -8.84 26.41 -24.37
C ALA A 371 -7.39 26.17 -24.87
N ALA A 372 -6.95 24.91 -24.93
CA ALA A 372 -5.57 24.53 -25.22
C ALA A 372 -5.23 24.57 -26.73
N LYS A 373 -3.92 24.71 -27.02
CA LYS A 373 -3.35 24.66 -28.39
C LYS A 373 -1.99 23.96 -28.38
N GLY A 374 -1.60 23.38 -29.51
CA GLY A 374 -0.29 22.73 -29.69
C GLY A 374 -0.11 21.51 -28.77
N ASP A 375 1.10 21.29 -28.27
CA ASP A 375 1.47 20.08 -27.51
C ASP A 375 0.66 19.91 -26.21
N SER A 376 0.20 21.00 -25.60
CA SER A 376 -0.66 20.97 -24.42
C SER A 376 -2.01 20.29 -24.69
N LEU A 377 -2.55 20.43 -25.91
CA LEU A 377 -3.84 19.84 -26.30
C LEU A 377 -3.75 18.31 -26.32
N ALA A 378 -2.72 17.76 -26.96
CA ALA A 378 -2.52 16.31 -27.07
C ALA A 378 -2.34 15.65 -25.70
N SER A 379 -1.64 16.31 -24.77
CA SER A 379 -1.51 15.82 -23.39
C SER A 379 -2.85 15.79 -22.67
N LEU A 380 -3.64 16.86 -22.75
CA LEU A 380 -4.93 16.93 -22.06
C LEU A 380 -5.96 15.94 -22.66
N GLU A 381 -5.94 15.73 -23.97
CA GLU A 381 -6.76 14.71 -24.64
C GLU A 381 -6.40 13.30 -24.18
N THR A 382 -5.10 13.04 -23.99
CA THR A 382 -4.60 11.77 -23.45
C THR A 382 -5.07 11.56 -22.01
N ASP A 383 -4.94 12.58 -21.16
CA ASP A 383 -5.43 12.54 -19.77
C ASP A 383 -6.91 12.25 -19.69
N LEU A 384 -7.72 12.94 -20.51
CA LEU A 384 -9.17 12.73 -20.55
C LEU A 384 -9.52 11.32 -21.01
N LYS A 385 -8.79 10.77 -21.99
CA LYS A 385 -8.98 9.39 -22.45
C LYS A 385 -8.64 8.38 -21.37
N ILE A 386 -7.54 8.59 -20.64
CA ILE A 386 -7.14 7.72 -19.52
C ILE A 386 -8.20 7.79 -18.43
N LEU A 387 -8.61 8.98 -18.01
CA LEU A 387 -9.61 9.17 -16.95
C LEU A 387 -11.00 8.65 -17.32
N LYS A 388 -11.34 8.55 -18.62
CA LYS A 388 -12.58 7.92 -19.10
C LYS A 388 -12.52 6.40 -19.20
N ARG A 389 -11.31 5.84 -19.39
CA ARG A 389 -11.10 4.39 -19.46
C ARG A 389 -11.12 3.76 -18.07
N MET A 390 -10.56 4.48 -17.10
CA MET A 390 -10.57 4.13 -15.67
C MET A 390 -11.95 4.37 -15.07
#